data_AF-H2Y8K9-F1
#
_entry.id   AF-H2Y8K9-F1
#
_cell.length_a   1.000
_cell.length_b   1.000
_cell.length_c   1.000
_cell.angle_alpha   90.00
_cell.angle_beta   90.00
_cell.angle_gamma   90.00
#
_symmetry.space_group_name_H-M   'P 1'
#
loop_
_entity.id
_entity.type
_entity.pdbx_description
1 polymer ?
#
loop_
_entity_poly.entity_id
_entity_poly.type
_entity_poly.pdbx_seq_one_letter_code
_entity_poly.pdbx_strand_id
1 'polypeptide(L)'
;MIKFLSLVGQLKRTKRSGWVLRGVNEPESVSDHMYRMAVMAMVCKDASSSLDRNRLKIFPHLIDVNMGQELIELFEEYEAQSSPEARYVKDLDRFDMILQAQHYEDEESNPGRLQEFFDSVEGKIQDKEIVRLADELTSNR
;
A
#
# COMPACT_ATOMS: atom_id res chain seq x y z
N MET A 1 6.10 21.08 14.83
CA MET A 1 4.87 20.73 14.10
C MET A 1 4.87 21.18 12.63
N ILE A 2 4.84 22.48 12.30
CA ILE A 2 4.74 22.95 10.89
C ILE A 2 5.83 22.35 9.99
N LYS A 3 7.10 22.36 10.41
CA LYS A 3 8.20 21.75 9.65
C LYS A 3 7.99 20.25 9.37
N PHE A 4 7.49 19.50 10.35
CA PHE A 4 7.18 18.08 10.20
C PHE A 4 6.04 17.88 9.18
N LEU A 5 4.94 18.63 9.32
CA LEU A 5 3.83 18.58 8.35
C LEU A 5 4.27 19.03 6.94
N SER A 6 5.23 19.96 6.84
CA SER A 6 5.84 20.34 5.56
C SER A 6 6.69 19.22 4.96
N LEU A 7 7.43 18.45 5.77
CA LEU A 7 8.17 17.26 5.33
C LEU A 7 7.22 16.16 4.85
N VAL A 8 6.18 15.83 5.64
CA VAL A 8 5.13 14.87 5.22
C VAL A 8 4.43 15.36 3.93
N GLY A 9 4.20 16.66 3.80
CA GLY A 9 3.63 17.27 2.59
C GLY A 9 4.49 17.15 1.33
N GLN A 10 5.75 16.72 1.43
CA GLN A 10 6.58 16.40 0.26
C GLN A 10 6.12 15.11 -0.43
N LEU A 11 5.48 14.18 0.30
CA LEU A 11 4.97 12.93 -0.25
C LEU A 11 3.94 13.13 -1.37
N LYS A 12 3.25 14.28 -1.39
CA LYS A 12 2.33 14.70 -2.47
C LYS A 12 3.00 14.96 -3.81
N ARG A 13 4.32 15.20 -3.81
CA ARG A 13 5.12 15.48 -5.02
C ARG A 13 6.13 14.38 -5.31
N THR A 14 6.34 13.45 -4.39
CA THR A 14 7.21 12.30 -4.58
C THR A 14 6.46 11.24 -5.38
N LYS A 15 6.81 11.09 -6.66
CA LYS A 15 6.22 10.07 -7.54
C LYS A 15 6.75 8.67 -7.19
N ARG A 16 5.90 7.65 -7.28
CA ARG A 16 6.29 6.24 -7.03
C ARG A 16 7.31 5.79 -8.08
N SER A 17 8.51 5.45 -7.65
CA SER A 17 9.66 5.24 -8.54
C SER A 17 9.48 4.06 -9.51
N GLY A 18 8.74 3.01 -9.11
CA GLY A 18 8.44 1.87 -9.99
C GLY A 18 7.77 2.30 -11.29
N TRP A 19 6.76 3.16 -11.20
CA TRP A 19 6.01 3.69 -12.35
C TRP A 19 6.85 4.67 -13.18
N VAL A 20 7.59 5.56 -12.52
CA VAL A 20 8.49 6.53 -13.18
C VAL A 20 9.53 5.81 -14.04
N LEU A 21 10.16 4.76 -13.49
CA LEU A 21 11.18 4.00 -14.21
C LEU A 21 10.62 3.25 -15.42
N ARG A 22 9.30 3.02 -15.48
CA ARG A 22 8.62 2.32 -16.58
C ARG A 22 8.01 3.29 -17.57
N GLY A 23 8.15 4.60 -17.34
CA GLY A 23 7.61 5.64 -18.18
C GLY A 23 6.08 5.66 -18.17
N VAL A 24 5.45 5.29 -17.04
CA VAL A 24 4.01 5.52 -16.85
C VAL A 24 3.74 7.02 -16.90
N ASN A 25 2.72 7.43 -17.64
CA ASN A 25 2.33 8.84 -17.72
C ASN A 25 1.63 9.28 -16.42
N GLU A 26 1.96 10.47 -15.91
CA GLU A 26 1.39 11.03 -14.67
C GLU A 26 1.28 10.01 -13.51
N PRO A 27 2.40 9.37 -13.10
CA PRO A 27 2.35 8.33 -12.07
C PRO A 27 1.85 8.89 -10.75
N GLU A 28 1.25 8.04 -9.92
CA GLU A 28 0.75 8.41 -8.61
C GLU A 28 1.89 8.90 -7.69
N SER A 29 1.54 9.72 -6.71
CA SER A 29 2.43 10.10 -5.63
C SER A 29 2.43 9.06 -4.52
N VAL A 30 3.44 9.10 -3.64
CA VAL A 30 3.48 8.28 -2.43
C VAL A 30 2.23 8.51 -1.56
N SER A 31 1.73 9.75 -1.48
CA SER A 31 0.51 10.01 -0.71
C SER A 31 -0.77 9.44 -1.32
N ASP A 32 -0.85 9.31 -2.65
CA ASP A 32 -2.02 8.73 -3.32
C ASP A 32 -2.14 7.23 -2.98
N HIS A 33 -1.03 6.51 -3.13
CA HIS A 33 -0.89 5.11 -2.72
C HIS A 33 -1.24 4.91 -1.23
N MET A 34 -0.65 5.70 -0.34
CA MET A 34 -0.92 5.61 1.10
C MET A 34 -2.39 5.89 1.44
N TYR A 35 -3.04 6.80 0.71
CA TYR A 35 -4.46 7.08 0.90
C TYR A 35 -5.33 5.86 0.56
N ARG A 36 -5.09 5.19 -0.58
CA ARG A 36 -5.85 3.98 -0.95
C ARG A 36 -5.55 2.82 0.00
N MET A 37 -4.31 2.64 0.43
CA MET A 37 -3.96 1.68 1.50
C MET A 37 -4.75 1.93 2.80
N ALA A 38 -4.86 3.19 3.24
CA ALA A 38 -5.63 3.53 4.43
C ALA A 38 -7.12 3.21 4.25
N VAL A 39 -7.69 3.48 3.08
CA VAL A 39 -9.07 3.10 2.74
C VAL A 39 -9.24 1.59 2.77
N MET A 40 -8.35 0.83 2.16
CA MET A 40 -8.39 -0.64 2.18
C MET A 40 -8.28 -1.21 3.59
N ALA A 41 -7.40 -0.67 4.44
CA ALA A 41 -7.31 -1.09 5.83
C ALA A 41 -8.63 -0.89 6.61
N MET A 42 -9.44 0.12 6.23
CA MET A 42 -10.75 0.36 6.83
C MET A 42 -11.85 -0.56 6.27
N VAL A 43 -11.86 -0.85 4.97
CA VAL A 43 -12.97 -1.53 4.30
C VAL A 43 -12.75 -3.03 4.07
N CYS A 44 -11.51 -3.47 3.92
CA CYS A 44 -11.19 -4.88 3.76
C CYS A 44 -11.47 -5.62 5.07
N LYS A 45 -12.24 -6.71 4.95
CA LYS A 45 -12.51 -7.62 6.05
C LYS A 45 -11.30 -8.52 6.21
N ASP A 46 -10.80 -8.61 7.43
CA ASP A 46 -9.76 -9.57 7.77
C ASP A 46 -10.41 -10.95 7.88
N ALA A 47 -9.83 -11.95 7.20
CA ALA A 47 -10.27 -13.33 7.37
C ALA A 47 -9.82 -13.90 8.73
N SER A 48 -8.79 -13.29 9.34
CA SER A 48 -8.28 -13.64 10.66
C SER A 48 -8.83 -12.64 11.68
N SER A 49 -9.75 -13.06 12.55
CA SER A 49 -10.35 -12.22 13.60
C SER A 49 -9.39 -11.80 14.73
N SER A 50 -8.08 -11.86 14.49
CA SER A 50 -7.02 -11.60 15.46
C SER A 50 -6.29 -10.27 15.25
N LEU A 51 -6.66 -9.46 14.25
CA LEU A 51 -6.03 -8.15 14.06
C LEU A 51 -6.61 -7.11 15.00
N ASP A 52 -5.75 -6.37 15.69
CA ASP A 52 -6.18 -5.16 16.39
C ASP A 52 -6.37 -4.02 15.37
N ARG A 53 -7.62 -3.73 15.04
CA ARG A 53 -7.96 -2.65 14.10
C ARG A 53 -7.53 -1.27 14.59
N ASN A 54 -7.24 -1.08 15.87
CA ASN A 54 -6.65 0.18 16.33
C ASN A 54 -5.19 0.34 15.90
N ARG A 55 -4.47 -0.75 15.67
CA ARG A 55 -3.09 -0.75 15.16
C ARG A 55 -3.03 -0.61 13.63
N LEU A 56 -4.10 -0.99 12.93
CA LEU A 56 -4.26 -0.74 11.48
C LEU A 56 -4.51 0.73 11.14
N LYS A 57 -4.78 1.58 12.16
CA LYS A 57 -4.91 3.04 12.04
C LYS A 57 -3.53 3.68 11.88
N ILE A 58 -2.79 3.31 10.84
CA ILE A 58 -1.48 3.90 10.51
C ILE A 58 -1.61 5.40 10.16
N PHE A 59 -2.82 5.93 9.97
CA PHE A 59 -3.06 7.29 9.47
C PHE A 59 -3.78 8.31 10.38
N PRO A 60 -4.77 7.98 11.25
CA PRO A 60 -5.47 9.00 12.03
C PRO A 60 -4.94 9.25 13.45
N HIS A 61 -3.80 8.70 13.88
CA HIS A 61 -3.13 9.13 15.12
C HIS A 61 -1.96 10.10 14.91
N LEU A 62 -1.71 10.55 13.68
CA LEU A 62 -0.60 11.44 13.30
C LEU A 62 -0.71 12.90 13.78
N ILE A 63 -1.12 13.21 15.02
CA ILE A 63 -1.02 14.58 15.55
C ILE A 63 -0.78 14.60 17.08
N ASP A 64 0.32 14.01 17.55
CA ASP A 64 1.00 14.53 18.74
C ASP A 64 2.53 14.50 18.54
N VAL A 65 3.21 15.58 18.95
CA VAL A 65 4.65 15.82 18.71
C VAL A 65 5.52 14.81 19.48
N ASN A 66 4.94 14.08 20.44
CA ASN A 66 5.61 13.03 21.20
C ASN A 66 5.64 11.66 20.48
N MET A 67 5.02 11.53 19.30
CA MET A 67 4.90 10.25 18.57
C MET A 67 6.03 9.96 17.58
N GLY A 68 7.10 10.77 17.54
CA GLY A 68 8.22 10.51 16.63
C GLY A 68 8.84 9.13 16.85
N GLN A 69 8.96 8.71 18.11
CA GLN A 69 9.45 7.39 18.49
C GLN A 69 8.46 6.28 18.09
N GLU A 70 7.17 6.47 18.35
CA GLU A 70 6.12 5.53 17.97
C GLU A 70 6.04 5.33 16.45
N LEU A 71 6.22 6.39 15.65
CA LEU A 71 6.27 6.28 14.19
C LEU A 71 7.49 5.49 13.71
N ILE A 72 8.64 5.65 14.35
CA ILE A 72 9.83 4.86 14.05
C ILE A 72 9.57 3.39 14.40
N GLU A 73 9.01 3.12 15.57
CA GLU A 73 8.69 1.75 16.01
C GLU A 73 7.67 1.07 15.08
N LEU A 74 6.61 1.77 14.67
CA LEU A 74 5.63 1.26 13.71
C LEU A 74 6.27 1.02 12.33
N PHE A 75 7.18 1.89 11.90
CA PHE A 75 7.94 1.70 10.66
C PHE A 75 8.86 0.48 10.75
N GLU A 76 9.59 0.32 11.85
CA GLU A 76 10.44 -0.85 12.11
C GLU A 76 9.61 -2.15 12.18
N GLU A 77 8.46 -2.13 12.84
CA GLU A 77 7.51 -3.25 12.89
C GLU A 77 7.00 -3.63 11.51
N TYR A 78 6.64 -2.64 10.68
CA TYR A 78 6.21 -2.83 9.30
C TYR A 78 7.32 -3.45 8.44
N GLU A 79 8.53 -2.87 8.45
CA GLU A 79 9.67 -3.35 7.67
C GLU A 79 10.11 -4.75 8.11
N ALA A 80 10.10 -5.03 9.41
CA ALA A 80 10.42 -6.34 9.96
C ALA A 80 9.29 -7.36 9.79
N GLN A 81 8.09 -6.92 9.40
CA GLN A 81 6.87 -7.73 9.31
C GLN A 81 6.58 -8.54 10.59
N SER A 82 6.93 -7.98 11.75
CA SER A 82 7.01 -8.72 13.02
C SER A 82 5.64 -9.00 13.64
N SER A 83 4.62 -8.20 13.31
CA SER A 83 3.25 -8.37 13.80
C SER A 83 2.28 -8.90 12.72
N PRO A 84 1.13 -9.49 13.13
CA PRO A 84 0.03 -9.79 12.21
C PRO A 84 -0.44 -8.57 11.42
N GLU A 85 -0.50 -7.40 12.06
CA GLU A 85 -0.91 -6.14 11.42
C GLU A 85 0.09 -5.69 10.36
N ALA A 86 1.40 -5.74 10.65
CA ALA A 86 2.45 -5.40 9.69
C ALA A 86 2.41 -6.32 8.45
N ARG A 87 2.18 -7.62 8.66
CA ARG A 87 2.01 -8.57 7.55
C ARG A 87 0.76 -8.28 6.73
N TYR A 88 -0.37 -8.01 7.38
CA TYR A 88 -1.62 -7.65 6.71
C TYR A 88 -1.48 -6.36 5.89
N VAL A 89 -0.86 -5.32 6.46
CA VAL A 89 -0.59 -4.06 5.75
C VAL A 89 0.35 -4.27 4.57
N LYS A 90 1.32 -5.21 4.68
CA LYS A 90 2.18 -5.55 3.53
C LYS A 90 1.41 -6.26 2.42
N ASP A 91 0.44 -7.08 2.76
CA ASP A 91 -0.45 -7.71 1.77
C ASP A 91 -1.32 -6.66 1.07
N LEU A 92 -1.82 -5.66 1.80
CA LEU A 92 -2.49 -4.50 1.21
C LEU A 92 -1.58 -3.69 0.29
N ASP A 93 -0.32 -3.42 0.68
CA ASP A 93 0.67 -2.71 -0.14
C ASP A 93 0.91 -3.43 -1.48
N ARG A 94 1.06 -4.76 -1.44
CA ARG A 94 1.24 -5.59 -2.63
C ARG A 94 0.00 -5.59 -3.52
N PHE A 95 -1.19 -5.72 -2.93
CA PHE A 95 -2.44 -5.69 -3.67
C PHE A 95 -2.67 -4.31 -4.30
N ASP A 96 -2.42 -3.22 -3.58
CA ASP A 96 -2.52 -1.85 -4.10
C ASP A 96 -1.66 -1.68 -5.35
N MET A 97 -0.42 -2.18 -5.30
CA MET A 97 0.55 -2.08 -6.37
C MET A 97 0.06 -2.78 -7.65
N ILE A 98 -0.45 -4.00 -7.56
CA ILE A 98 -0.95 -4.72 -8.75
C ILE A 98 -2.26 -4.14 -9.27
N LEU A 99 -3.14 -3.67 -8.39
CA LEU A 99 -4.35 -2.97 -8.78
C LEU A 99 -4.02 -1.69 -9.56
N GLN A 100 -3.01 -0.94 -9.11
CA GLN A 100 -2.51 0.23 -9.80
C GLN A 100 -1.86 -0.10 -11.14
N ALA A 101 -1.09 -1.18 -11.20
CA ALA A 101 -0.46 -1.64 -12.44
C ALA A 101 -1.53 -1.96 -13.50
N GLN A 102 -2.60 -2.66 -13.14
CA GLN A 102 -3.71 -2.92 -14.06
C GLN A 102 -4.39 -1.63 -14.52
N HIS A 103 -4.64 -0.70 -13.60
CA HIS A 103 -5.25 0.58 -13.96
C HIS A 103 -4.43 1.33 -15.02
N TYR A 104 -3.11 1.36 -14.88
CA TYR A 104 -2.23 1.99 -15.88
C TYR A 104 -2.20 1.26 -17.22
N GLU A 105 -2.25 -0.08 -17.21
CA GLU A 105 -2.35 -0.85 -18.45
C GLU A 105 -3.67 -0.58 -19.18
N ASP A 106 -4.78 -0.46 -18.44
CA ASP A 106 -6.10 -0.15 -18.99
C ASP A 106 -6.15 1.28 -19.57
N GLU A 107 -5.67 2.28 -18.83
CA GLU A 107 -5.64 3.68 -19.28
C GLU A 107 -4.81 3.88 -20.55
N GLU A 108 -3.71 3.15 -20.67
CA GLU A 108 -2.84 3.21 -21.83
C GLU A 108 -3.21 2.21 -22.93
N SER A 109 -4.24 1.38 -22.72
CA SER A 109 -4.65 0.30 -23.64
C SER A 109 -3.48 -0.63 -24.01
N ASN A 110 -2.65 -0.98 -23.01
CA ASN A 110 -1.43 -1.77 -23.18
C ASN A 110 -1.36 -2.93 -22.16
N PRO A 111 -2.18 -3.98 -22.34
CA PRO A 111 -2.27 -5.10 -21.41
C PRO A 111 -0.94 -5.86 -21.31
N GLY A 112 -0.53 -6.21 -20.09
CA GLY A 112 0.70 -6.96 -19.81
C GLY A 112 1.98 -6.12 -19.79
N ARG A 113 1.92 -4.82 -20.08
CA ARG A 113 3.08 -3.91 -20.01
C ARG A 113 3.77 -3.92 -18.66
N LEU A 114 3.00 -4.05 -17.58
CA LEU A 114 3.46 -3.99 -16.19
C LEU A 114 3.38 -5.36 -15.51
N GLN A 115 3.45 -6.44 -16.28
CA GLN A 115 3.35 -7.81 -15.78
C GLN A 115 4.38 -8.15 -14.68
N GLU A 116 5.57 -7.57 -14.75
CA GLU A 116 6.62 -7.76 -13.73
C GLU A 116 6.15 -7.42 -12.30
N PHE A 117 5.18 -6.50 -12.14
CA PHE A 117 4.63 -6.15 -10.84
C PHE A 117 3.72 -7.27 -10.30
N PHE A 118 2.98 -7.95 -11.17
CA PHE A 118 2.16 -9.12 -10.82
C PHE A 118 3.05 -10.30 -10.46
N ASP A 119 4.06 -10.58 -11.27
CA ASP A 119 5.02 -11.65 -11.01
C ASP A 119 5.76 -11.41 -9.68
N SER A 120 6.01 -10.15 -9.32
CA SER A 120 6.67 -9.79 -8.07
C SER A 120 5.85 -10.08 -6.82
N VAL A 121 4.53 -10.27 -6.91
CA VAL A 121 3.64 -10.54 -5.76
C VAL A 121 3.14 -11.98 -5.71
N GLU A 122 3.35 -12.77 -6.75
CA GLU A 122 2.90 -14.16 -6.83
C GLU A 122 3.40 -14.98 -5.62
N GLY A 123 2.46 -15.64 -4.94
CA GLY A 123 2.75 -16.44 -3.74
C GLY A 123 3.17 -15.66 -2.49
N LYS A 124 3.22 -14.32 -2.54
CA LYS A 124 3.66 -13.50 -1.39
C LYS A 124 2.51 -13.00 -0.52
N ILE A 125 1.33 -12.79 -1.08
CA ILE A 125 0.12 -12.41 -0.34
C ILE A 125 -0.36 -13.62 0.47
N GLN A 126 -0.61 -13.44 1.76
CA GLN A 126 -0.97 -14.53 2.68
C GLN A 126 -2.40 -14.41 3.20
N ASP A 127 -2.92 -13.18 3.39
CA ASP A 127 -4.30 -13.00 3.85
C ASP A 127 -5.31 -13.51 2.82
N LYS A 128 -6.26 -14.33 3.28
CA LYS A 128 -7.21 -15.04 2.40
C LYS A 128 -8.12 -14.10 1.62
N GLU A 129 -8.57 -13.00 2.23
CA GLU A 129 -9.44 -12.06 1.52
C GLU A 129 -8.62 -11.29 0.49
N ILE A 130 -7.39 -10.90 0.82
CA ILE A 130 -6.52 -10.20 -0.13
C ILE A 130 -6.08 -11.12 -1.28
N VAL A 131 -5.82 -12.40 -1.02
CA VAL A 131 -5.62 -13.41 -2.07
C VAL A 131 -6.85 -13.50 -2.97
N ARG A 132 -8.06 -13.61 -2.41
CA ARG A 132 -9.30 -13.66 -3.19
C ARG A 132 -9.44 -12.45 -4.12
N LEU A 133 -9.15 -11.25 -3.62
CA LEU A 133 -9.20 -10.01 -4.41
C LEU A 133 -8.11 -9.97 -5.49
N ALA A 134 -6.89 -10.43 -5.19
CA ALA A 134 -5.81 -10.52 -6.17
C ALA A 134 -6.12 -11.54 -7.29
N ASP A 135 -6.72 -12.68 -6.93
CA ASP A 135 -7.18 -13.69 -7.88
C ASP A 135 -8.30 -13.14 -8.78
N GLU A 136 -9.27 -12.41 -8.21
CA GLU A 136 -10.35 -11.75 -8.97
C GLU A 136 -9.80 -10.72 -9.97
N LEU A 137 -8.80 -9.95 -9.55
CA LEU A 137 -8.10 -8.97 -10.39
C LEU A 137 -7.38 -9.66 -11.56
N THR A 138 -6.63 -10.73 -11.26
CA THR A 138 -5.79 -11.43 -12.25
C THR A 138 -6.57 -12.38 -13.16
N SER A 139 -7.73 -12.88 -12.75
CA SER A 139 -8.56 -13.78 -13.56
C SER A 139 -9.14 -13.12 -14.81
N ASN A 140 -9.20 -11.79 -14.83
CA ASN A 140 -9.65 -10.98 -15.96
C ASN A 140 -8.49 -10.45 -16.83
N ARG A 141 -7.26 -10.90 -16.51
CA ARG A 141 -5.97 -10.73 -17.21
C ARG A 141 -5.99 -11.21 -18.67
#